data_AF-A0A5P1EHF9-F1
#
_entry.id   AF-A0A5P1EHF9-F1
#
_cell.length_a   1.000
_cell.length_b   1.000
_cell.length_c   1.000
_cell.angle_alpha   90.00
_cell.angle_beta   90.00
_cell.angle_gamma   90.00
#
_symmetry.space_group_name_H-M   'P 1'
#
loop_
_entity.id
_entity.type
_entity.pdbx_description
1 polymer ?
#
loop_
_entity_poly.entity_id
_entity_poly.type
_entity_poly.pdbx_seq_one_letter_code
_entity_poly.pdbx_strand_id
1 'polypeptide(L)'
;MYEGVEDFEECTGAVESRNIGKKGVPYGTGNPIPDIDDTCMALRLARSHGYEISPGETILEDAKPLLQRYLQYCIKSQVDDKWMHNVNNPKYLELAKLEYNRLQAIHKREINYVLKWWNNCGLDDPFVTRICPQEIYFSITATLYEPELEDCRITYTKSNFIEDIVRDMFQNHGSIQDLKLFCQAIEQWNPSLIHSLSQRIQVIFMAMYNILNELAIEASNAQGKDVFSNFHDLRSKQVQDYMKSRLIIETKQISSWTEYFENGKKDCGVAIRTVPNVLFMGENMVDNILRCLDSHSKENDRRGLPLVSVPVSKA
;
A
#
# COMPACT_ATOMS: atom_id res chain seq x y z
N MET A 1 6.48 20.62 -10.96
CA MET A 1 6.57 19.60 -9.90
C MET A 1 8.01 19.14 -9.72
N TYR A 2 8.71 18.81 -10.81
CA TYR A 2 10.13 18.41 -10.77
C TYR A 2 11.09 19.46 -10.16
N GLU A 3 10.91 20.76 -10.44
CA GLU A 3 11.76 21.83 -9.86
C GLU A 3 11.71 21.86 -8.31
N GLY A 4 10.55 21.60 -7.71
CA GLY A 4 10.42 21.60 -6.25
C GLY A 4 11.05 20.38 -5.55
N VAL A 5 11.29 19.29 -6.29
CA VAL A 5 12.00 18.11 -5.76
C VAL A 5 13.50 18.39 -5.73
N GLU A 6 14.05 18.99 -6.79
CA GLU A 6 15.46 19.40 -6.85
C GLU A 6 15.79 20.45 -5.78
N ASP A 7 14.93 21.46 -5.61
CA ASP A 7 15.07 22.47 -4.54
C ASP A 7 15.06 21.83 -3.15
N PHE A 8 14.23 20.80 -2.95
CA PHE A 8 14.12 20.11 -1.67
C PHE A 8 15.35 19.22 -1.38
N GLU A 9 15.83 18.49 -2.39
CA GLU A 9 17.04 17.68 -2.30
C GLU A 9 18.29 18.54 -2.02
N GLU A 10 18.40 19.71 -2.64
CA GLU A 10 19.46 20.68 -2.36
C GLU A 10 19.40 21.13 -0.89
N CYS A 11 18.19 21.46 -0.40
CA CYS A 11 17.98 21.85 1.00
C CYS A 11 18.33 20.71 1.98
N THR A 12 17.93 19.47 1.70
CA THR A 12 18.23 18.33 2.59
C THR A 12 19.69 17.90 2.55
N GLY A 13 20.34 17.95 1.38
CA GLY A 13 21.78 17.69 1.26
C GLY A 13 22.63 18.73 2.00
N ALA A 14 22.19 19.99 2.00
CA ALA A 14 22.81 21.04 2.81
C ALA A 14 22.70 20.76 4.32
N VAL A 15 21.66 20.06 4.78
CA VAL A 15 21.48 19.65 6.18
C VAL A 15 22.31 18.41 6.52
N GLU A 16 22.44 17.43 5.61
CA GLU A 16 23.29 16.23 5.77
C GLU A 16 24.77 16.56 5.93
N SER A 17 25.28 17.57 5.21
CA SER A 17 26.68 18.03 5.37
C SER A 17 27.03 18.48 6.80
N ARG A 18 26.02 18.66 7.66
CA ARG A 18 26.14 18.99 9.08
C ARG A 18 26.09 17.68 9.87
N ASN A 19 26.99 17.49 10.85
CA ASN A 19 27.07 16.27 11.68
C ASN A 19 25.83 16.07 12.61
N ILE A 20 24.65 15.79 12.04
CA ILE A 20 23.35 15.64 12.74
C ILE A 20 23.45 14.63 13.90
N GLY A 21 24.19 13.54 13.73
CA GLY A 21 24.17 12.39 14.65
C GLY A 21 25.02 12.51 15.92
N LYS A 22 25.92 13.48 16.10
CA LYS A 22 26.83 13.53 17.27
C LYS A 22 26.60 14.66 18.26
N LYS A 23 26.09 15.80 17.81
CA LYS A 23 25.92 16.99 18.67
C LYS A 23 24.58 17.69 18.50
N GLY A 24 23.69 17.19 17.64
CA GLY A 24 22.49 17.91 17.25
C GLY A 24 22.76 19.05 16.28
N VAL A 25 21.70 19.69 15.82
CA VAL A 25 21.69 20.77 14.83
C VAL A 25 21.16 22.04 15.51
N PRO A 26 21.82 23.19 15.34
CA PRO A 26 21.26 24.47 15.73
C PRO A 26 20.43 25.11 14.60
N TYR A 27 19.53 26.03 14.95
CA TYR A 27 18.78 26.87 13.99
C TYR A 27 19.63 27.59 12.93
N GLY A 28 20.91 27.90 13.21
CA GLY A 28 21.74 28.77 12.38
C GLY A 28 23.21 28.35 12.30
N THR A 29 23.80 28.50 11.12
CA THR A 29 25.22 28.17 10.88
C THR A 29 26.13 29.03 11.76
N GLY A 30 27.01 28.39 12.53
CA GLY A 30 27.94 29.05 13.45
C GLY A 30 27.44 29.17 14.90
N ASN A 31 26.19 28.79 15.20
CA ASN A 31 25.73 28.68 16.58
C ASN A 31 26.32 27.42 17.24
N PRO A 32 26.99 27.54 18.40
CA PRO A 32 27.60 26.39 19.07
C PRO A 32 26.62 25.50 19.84
N ILE A 33 25.38 25.96 20.08
CA ILE A 33 24.39 25.27 20.91
C ILE A 33 23.31 24.66 20.02
N PRO A 34 23.16 23.32 20.00
CA PRO A 34 22.07 22.66 19.28
C PRO A 34 20.73 22.97 19.94
N ASP A 35 19.66 23.00 19.15
CA ASP A 35 18.31 23.05 19.67
C ASP A 35 17.55 21.78 19.31
N ILE A 36 16.58 21.43 20.15
CA ILE A 36 15.86 20.16 20.02
C ILE A 36 14.85 20.18 18.86
N ASP A 37 14.32 21.34 18.47
CA ASP A 37 13.32 21.45 17.41
C ASP A 37 13.95 21.22 16.03
N ASP A 38 15.00 21.97 15.71
CA ASP A 38 15.77 21.81 14.47
C ASP A 38 16.45 20.45 14.40
N THR A 39 16.99 19.94 15.51
CA THR A 39 17.59 18.59 15.54
C THR A 39 16.55 17.51 15.21
N CYS A 40 15.37 17.57 15.82
CA CYS A 40 14.30 16.60 15.55
C CYS A 40 13.75 16.75 14.13
N MET A 41 13.60 17.98 13.64
CA MET A 41 13.15 18.27 12.28
C MET A 41 14.14 17.72 11.24
N ALA A 42 15.44 18.01 11.39
CA ALA A 42 16.50 17.52 10.53
C ALA A 42 16.56 15.99 10.51
N LEU A 43 16.50 15.34 11.69
CA LEU A 43 16.52 13.89 11.79
C LEU A 43 15.33 13.24 11.08
N ARG A 44 14.13 13.82 11.23
CA ARG A 44 12.91 13.32 10.58
C ARG A 44 13.00 13.48 9.06
N LEU A 45 13.34 14.68 8.59
CA LEU A 45 13.42 15.00 7.16
C LEU A 45 14.48 14.14 6.48
N ALA A 46 15.70 14.10 7.01
CA ALA A 46 16.76 13.32 6.42
C ALA A 46 16.45 11.81 6.40
N ARG A 47 15.89 11.24 7.49
CA ARG A 47 15.47 9.83 7.45
C ARG A 47 14.38 9.57 6.40
N SER A 48 13.41 10.48 6.26
CA SER A 48 12.36 10.32 5.26
C SER A 48 12.85 10.40 3.81
N HIS A 49 14.05 10.96 3.59
CA HIS A 49 14.69 11.07 2.26
C HIS A 49 15.83 10.05 2.07
N GLY A 50 15.87 9.01 2.91
CA GLY A 50 16.78 7.87 2.73
C GLY A 50 18.20 8.05 3.29
N TYR A 51 18.47 9.14 4.00
CA TYR A 51 19.78 9.35 4.63
C TYR A 51 19.98 8.43 5.85
N GLU A 52 21.18 7.82 5.96
CA GLU A 52 21.54 6.91 7.05
C GLU A 52 21.85 7.67 8.35
N ILE A 53 20.81 7.97 9.14
CA ILE A 53 20.94 8.69 10.41
C ILE A 53 20.42 7.86 11.59
N SER A 54 21.32 7.53 12.50
CA SER A 54 20.98 6.90 13.77
C SER A 54 20.61 7.96 14.82
N PRO A 55 19.46 7.82 15.50
CA PRO A 55 19.11 8.71 16.61
C PRO A 55 19.88 8.32 17.89
N GLY A 56 20.66 7.23 17.87
CA GLY A 56 21.12 6.52 19.07
C GLY A 56 20.17 5.38 19.43
N GLU A 57 20.67 4.40 20.18
CA GLU A 57 19.85 3.28 20.68
C GLU A 57 18.88 3.80 21.75
N THR A 58 17.62 3.30 21.75
CA THR A 58 16.50 3.59 22.69
C THR A 58 15.90 5.00 22.73
N ILE A 59 16.57 6.06 22.24
CA ILE A 59 16.09 7.45 22.44
C ILE A 59 14.68 7.73 21.89
N LEU A 60 14.29 7.08 20.79
CA LEU A 60 12.96 7.26 20.21
C LEU A 60 11.87 6.56 21.04
N GLU A 61 12.21 5.47 21.72
CA GLU A 61 11.30 4.79 22.65
C GLU A 61 11.13 5.60 23.94
N ASP A 62 12.22 6.21 24.42
CA ASP A 62 12.23 7.04 25.63
C ASP A 62 11.54 8.41 25.42
N ALA A 63 11.72 9.03 24.25
CA ALA A 63 11.16 10.34 23.94
C ALA A 63 9.64 10.33 23.74
N LYS A 64 9.09 9.24 23.17
CA LYS A 64 7.67 9.12 22.83
C LYS A 64 6.71 9.34 24.01
N PRO A 65 6.85 8.66 25.18
CA PRO A 65 5.93 8.85 26.30
C PRO A 65 6.07 10.24 26.95
N LEU A 66 7.26 10.83 26.94
CA LEU A 66 7.51 12.17 27.46
C LEU A 66 6.81 13.23 26.60
N LEU A 67 6.97 13.15 25.27
CA LEU A 67 6.33 14.04 24.32
C LEU A 67 4.81 13.92 24.36
N GLN A 68 4.27 12.70 24.45
CA GLN A 68 2.82 12.50 24.52
C GLN A 68 2.21 13.20 25.76
N ARG A 69 2.86 13.09 26.92
CA ARG A 69 2.42 13.77 28.15
C ARG A 69 2.56 15.29 28.06
N TYR A 70 3.67 15.76 27.51
CA TYR A 70 3.92 17.19 27.34
C TYR A 70 2.92 17.83 26.36
N LEU A 71 2.67 17.20 25.21
CA LEU A 71 1.70 17.69 24.23
C LEU A 71 0.27 17.69 24.79
N GLN A 72 -0.13 16.66 25.55
CA GLN A 72 -1.42 16.66 26.24
C GLN A 72 -1.60 17.83 27.20
N TYR A 73 -0.51 18.27 27.85
CA TYR A 73 -0.51 19.46 28.70
C TYR A 73 -0.55 20.76 27.89
N CYS A 74 0.11 20.80 26.72
CA CYS A 74 0.26 22.00 25.88
C CYS A 74 -0.91 22.29 24.93
N ILE A 75 -1.95 21.45 24.82
CA ILE A 75 -3.14 21.62 23.95
C ILE A 75 -3.91 22.97 24.15
N LYS A 76 -3.51 23.83 25.09
CA LYS A 76 -4.18 25.10 25.39
C LYS A 76 -3.51 26.37 24.86
N SER A 77 -2.48 26.28 24.02
CA SER A 77 -1.81 27.48 23.51
C SER A 77 -1.51 27.38 22.02
N GLN A 78 -2.17 28.21 21.20
CA GLN A 78 -1.72 28.51 19.84
C GLN A 78 -0.59 29.55 19.90
N VAL A 79 0.54 29.24 19.28
CA VAL A 79 1.62 30.19 19.03
C VAL A 79 1.54 30.56 17.55
N ASP A 80 1.34 31.85 17.26
CA ASP A 80 1.18 32.40 15.92
C ASP A 80 2.51 33.02 15.47
N ASP A 81 3.41 32.20 14.91
CA ASP A 81 4.73 32.64 14.45
C ASP A 81 4.70 33.22 13.04
N LYS A 82 4.06 34.38 12.89
CA LYS A 82 3.89 35.11 11.62
C LYS A 82 5.17 35.61 10.93
N TRP A 83 6.34 35.46 11.55
CA TRP A 83 7.56 36.18 11.15
C TRP A 83 8.49 35.43 10.17
N MET A 84 8.24 34.15 9.91
CA MET A 84 9.08 33.33 9.00
C MET A 84 8.48 33.30 7.58
N HIS A 85 8.75 34.32 6.76
CA HIS A 85 8.12 34.47 5.43
C HIS A 85 8.37 33.33 4.43
N ASN A 86 9.49 32.61 4.56
CA ASN A 86 9.80 31.45 3.72
C ASN A 86 9.13 30.15 4.21
N VAL A 87 8.46 30.19 5.37
CA VAL A 87 7.68 29.09 5.95
C VAL A 87 6.19 29.42 5.91
N ASN A 88 5.81 30.58 6.47
CA ASN A 88 4.46 31.10 6.48
C ASN A 88 4.21 32.00 5.26
N ASN A 89 4.00 31.36 4.10
CA ASN A 89 3.76 32.03 2.83
C ASN A 89 2.35 31.72 2.29
N PRO A 90 1.50 32.73 2.04
CA PRO A 90 0.16 32.51 1.48
C PRO A 90 0.18 31.84 0.09
N LYS A 91 1.26 31.99 -0.68
CA LYS A 91 1.41 31.31 -1.97
C LYS A 91 1.47 29.78 -1.82
N TYR A 92 2.08 29.26 -0.76
CA TYR A 92 2.10 27.82 -0.49
C TYR A 92 0.70 27.29 -0.19
N LEU A 93 -0.08 28.05 0.59
CA LEU A 93 -1.47 27.69 0.88
C LEU A 93 -2.36 27.75 -0.37
N GLU A 94 -2.17 28.76 -1.22
CA GLU A 94 -2.88 28.88 -2.50
C GLU A 94 -2.54 27.69 -3.42
N LEU A 95 -1.26 27.40 -3.60
CA LEU A 95 -0.80 26.26 -4.38
C LEU A 95 -1.36 24.93 -3.83
N ALA A 96 -1.29 24.71 -2.51
CA ALA A 96 -1.81 23.51 -1.88
C ALA A 96 -3.32 23.33 -2.13
N LYS A 97 -4.11 24.40 -2.08
CA LYS A 97 -5.55 24.35 -2.39
C LYS A 97 -5.82 24.03 -3.86
N LEU A 98 -5.07 24.65 -4.77
CA LEU A 98 -5.22 24.42 -6.21
C LEU A 98 -4.84 22.98 -6.57
N GLU A 99 -3.71 22.49 -6.09
CA GLU A 99 -3.27 21.11 -6.31
C GLU A 99 -4.23 20.10 -5.68
N TYR A 100 -4.69 20.33 -4.45
CA TYR A 100 -5.68 19.47 -3.81
C TYR A 100 -6.97 19.35 -4.66
N ASN A 101 -7.50 20.48 -5.15
CA ASN A 101 -8.70 20.47 -5.97
C ASN A 101 -8.47 19.77 -7.32
N ARG A 102 -7.29 19.96 -7.93
CA ARG A 102 -6.90 19.30 -9.19
C ARG A 102 -6.83 17.78 -9.00
N LEU A 103 -6.13 17.31 -7.96
CA LEU A 103 -6.00 15.90 -7.63
C LEU A 103 -7.37 15.28 -7.29
N GLN A 104 -8.17 15.95 -6.47
CA GLN A 104 -9.51 15.47 -6.12
C GLN A 104 -10.40 15.29 -7.36
N ALA A 105 -10.30 16.18 -8.36
CA ALA A 105 -11.05 16.04 -9.61
C ALA A 105 -10.59 14.83 -10.43
N ILE A 106 -9.28 14.54 -10.45
CA ILE A 106 -8.72 13.34 -11.08
C ILE A 106 -9.25 12.09 -10.37
N HIS A 107 -9.08 12.02 -9.04
CA HIS A 107 -9.47 10.85 -8.25
C HIS A 107 -10.99 10.57 -8.29
N LYS A 108 -11.82 11.62 -8.38
CA LYS A 108 -13.27 11.48 -8.60
C LYS A 108 -13.61 10.81 -9.94
N ARG A 109 -12.83 11.07 -11.01
CA ARG A 109 -13.04 10.42 -12.31
C ARG A 109 -12.66 8.95 -12.24
N GLU A 110 -11.52 8.64 -11.63
CA GLU A 110 -11.02 7.27 -11.44
C GLU A 110 -12.01 6.41 -10.64
N ILE A 111 -12.51 6.87 -9.48
CA ILE A 111 -13.49 6.08 -8.70
C ILE A 111 -14.79 5.86 -9.48
N ASN A 112 -15.26 6.84 -10.26
CA ASN A 112 -16.44 6.65 -11.10
C ASN A 112 -16.22 5.59 -12.18
N TYR A 113 -15.01 5.52 -12.75
CA TYR A 113 -14.63 4.46 -13.66
C TYR A 113 -14.66 3.08 -12.98
N VAL A 114 -14.09 2.97 -11.77
CA VAL A 114 -14.13 1.74 -10.96
C VAL A 114 -15.56 1.34 -10.61
N LEU A 115 -16.41 2.28 -10.19
CA LEU A 115 -17.81 2.03 -9.85
C LEU A 115 -18.62 1.55 -11.07
N LYS A 116 -18.33 2.09 -12.25
CA LYS A 116 -18.97 1.61 -13.49
C LYS A 116 -18.56 0.17 -13.81
N TRP A 117 -17.27 -0.16 -13.67
CA TRP A 117 -16.78 -1.53 -13.80
C TRP A 117 -17.45 -2.47 -12.78
N TRP A 118 -17.54 -2.04 -11.52
CA TRP A 118 -18.19 -2.77 -10.43
C TRP A 118 -19.63 -3.15 -10.75
N ASN A 119 -20.44 -2.18 -11.20
CA ASN A 119 -21.83 -2.39 -11.60
C ASN A 119 -21.92 -3.33 -12.81
N ASN A 120 -21.02 -3.19 -13.80
CA ASN A 120 -21.00 -4.05 -14.98
C ASN A 120 -20.68 -5.52 -14.64
N CYS A 121 -19.95 -5.76 -13.54
CA CYS A 121 -19.72 -7.10 -13.02
C CYS A 121 -20.90 -7.67 -12.22
N GLY A 122 -21.96 -6.88 -11.98
CA GLY A 122 -23.10 -7.28 -11.13
C GLY A 122 -22.75 -7.37 -9.65
N LEU A 123 -21.69 -6.67 -9.22
CA LEU A 123 -21.23 -6.67 -7.82
C LEU A 123 -21.93 -5.60 -6.98
N ASP A 124 -22.72 -4.72 -7.58
CA ASP A 124 -23.56 -3.72 -6.90
C ASP A 124 -24.81 -4.31 -6.23
N ASP A 125 -25.11 -5.58 -6.49
CA ASP A 125 -26.16 -6.31 -5.81
C ASP A 125 -25.77 -6.63 -4.34
N PRO A 126 -26.51 -6.14 -3.33
CA PRO A 126 -26.25 -6.43 -1.92
C PRO A 126 -26.42 -7.92 -1.54
N PHE A 127 -27.07 -8.72 -2.40
CA PHE A 127 -27.11 -10.18 -2.25
C PHE A 127 -25.83 -10.86 -2.74
N VAL A 128 -25.00 -10.17 -3.52
CA VAL A 128 -23.69 -10.67 -3.96
C VAL A 128 -22.60 -10.27 -2.96
N THR A 129 -22.52 -9.00 -2.60
CA THR A 129 -21.53 -8.48 -1.65
C THR A 129 -22.01 -7.20 -0.98
N ARG A 130 -21.47 -6.91 0.21
CA ARG A 130 -21.71 -5.67 0.96
C ARG A 130 -20.48 -4.76 1.03
N ILE A 131 -19.39 -5.16 0.39
CA ILE A 131 -18.12 -4.43 0.41
C ILE A 131 -18.26 -3.16 -0.44
N CYS A 132 -17.72 -2.06 0.07
CA CYS A 132 -17.89 -0.73 -0.49
C CYS A 132 -16.70 -0.32 -1.36
N PRO A 133 -16.87 -0.15 -2.70
CA PRO A 133 -15.80 0.21 -3.62
C PRO A 133 -15.02 1.51 -3.30
N GLN A 134 -15.60 2.38 -2.50
CA GLN A 134 -15.04 3.70 -2.21
C GLN A 134 -13.99 3.67 -1.11
N GLU A 135 -14.10 2.74 -0.15
CA GLU A 135 -13.20 2.69 1.02
C GLU A 135 -11.78 2.27 0.65
N ILE A 136 -11.63 1.24 -0.18
CA ILE A 136 -10.31 0.81 -0.64
C ILE A 136 -9.71 1.85 -1.58
N TYR A 137 -10.50 2.42 -2.47
CA TYR A 137 -10.03 3.48 -3.36
C TYR A 137 -9.53 4.70 -2.57
N PHE A 138 -10.26 5.09 -1.52
CA PHE A 138 -9.81 6.14 -0.61
C PHE A 138 -8.47 5.79 0.05
N SER A 139 -8.30 4.54 0.53
CA SER A 139 -7.07 4.10 1.18
C SER A 139 -5.85 4.19 0.26
N ILE A 140 -5.97 3.75 -1.00
CA ILE A 140 -4.83 3.80 -1.93
C ILE A 140 -4.55 5.23 -2.38
N THR A 141 -5.59 6.02 -2.63
CA THR A 141 -5.46 7.42 -3.05
C THR A 141 -4.87 8.31 -1.95
N ALA A 142 -5.12 8.00 -0.68
CA ALA A 142 -4.49 8.69 0.44
C ALA A 142 -2.97 8.40 0.56
N THR A 143 -2.49 7.34 -0.11
CA THR A 143 -1.08 6.90 -0.05
C THR A 143 -0.31 7.22 -1.34
N LEU A 144 -0.94 6.97 -2.50
CA LEU A 144 -0.39 7.16 -3.85
C LEU A 144 -1.30 8.11 -4.62
N TYR A 145 -1.13 9.42 -4.45
CA TYR A 145 -2.06 10.44 -4.97
C TYR A 145 -1.62 11.03 -6.32
N GLU A 146 -0.39 10.75 -6.75
CA GLU A 146 0.24 11.31 -7.94
C GLU A 146 -0.55 10.95 -9.21
N PRO A 147 -0.86 11.90 -10.12
CA PRO A 147 -1.64 11.64 -11.33
C PRO A 147 -1.10 10.49 -12.19
N GLU A 148 0.22 10.34 -12.23
CA GLU A 148 0.95 9.34 -13.02
C GLU A 148 0.71 7.90 -12.54
N LEU A 149 0.19 7.73 -11.32
CA LEU A 149 -0.12 6.44 -10.71
C LEU A 149 -1.59 6.03 -10.86
N GLU A 150 -2.32 6.58 -11.84
CA GLU A 150 -3.72 6.26 -12.14
C GLU A 150 -3.94 4.75 -12.32
N ASP A 151 -3.18 4.10 -13.21
CA ASP A 151 -3.30 2.66 -13.49
C ASP A 151 -3.01 1.83 -12.24
N CYS A 152 -2.02 2.24 -11.44
CA CYS A 152 -1.68 1.59 -10.17
C CYS A 152 -2.86 1.65 -9.19
N ARG A 153 -3.49 2.83 -9.01
CA ARG A 153 -4.66 2.99 -8.13
C ARG A 153 -5.87 2.20 -8.61
N ILE A 154 -6.18 2.25 -9.91
CA ILE A 154 -7.32 1.53 -10.49
C ILE A 154 -7.14 0.01 -10.32
N THR A 155 -5.96 -0.50 -10.68
CA THR A 155 -5.61 -1.91 -10.53
C THR A 155 -5.66 -2.35 -9.08
N TYR A 156 -5.04 -1.59 -8.17
CA TYR A 156 -5.10 -1.84 -6.73
C TYR A 156 -6.53 -2.01 -6.28
N THR A 157 -7.36 -1.04 -6.65
CA THR A 157 -8.74 -0.96 -6.23
C THR A 157 -9.54 -2.17 -6.73
N LYS A 158 -9.51 -2.47 -8.03
CA LYS A 158 -10.22 -3.63 -8.61
C LYS A 158 -9.76 -4.96 -8.00
N SER A 159 -8.45 -5.15 -7.84
CA SER A 159 -7.87 -6.40 -7.36
C SER A 159 -8.16 -6.64 -5.87
N ASN A 160 -8.06 -5.60 -5.04
CA ASN A 160 -8.36 -5.66 -3.61
C ASN A 160 -9.86 -5.89 -3.34
N PHE A 161 -10.75 -5.32 -4.16
CA PHE A 161 -12.18 -5.60 -4.00
C PHE A 161 -12.53 -7.06 -4.21
N ILE A 162 -12.01 -7.65 -5.28
CA ILE A 162 -12.20 -9.07 -5.54
C ILE A 162 -11.62 -9.91 -4.39
N GLU A 163 -10.47 -9.54 -3.85
CA GLU A 163 -9.90 -10.21 -2.70
C GLU A 163 -10.81 -10.16 -1.47
N ASP A 164 -11.31 -8.98 -1.11
CA ASP A 164 -12.21 -8.82 0.03
C ASP A 164 -13.50 -9.64 -0.13
N ILE A 165 -14.07 -9.69 -1.34
CA ILE A 165 -15.29 -10.46 -1.63
C ILE A 165 -15.03 -11.95 -1.55
N VAL A 166 -13.92 -12.42 -2.10
CA VAL A 166 -13.53 -13.83 -2.01
C VAL A 166 -13.30 -14.20 -0.56
N ARG A 167 -12.59 -13.36 0.22
CA ARG A 167 -12.39 -13.59 1.66
C ARG A 167 -13.71 -13.67 2.43
N ASP A 168 -14.63 -12.73 2.20
CA ASP A 168 -15.98 -12.75 2.80
C ASP A 168 -16.72 -14.05 2.45
N MET A 169 -16.68 -14.46 1.19
CA MET A 169 -17.31 -15.70 0.74
C MET A 169 -16.73 -16.93 1.46
N PHE A 170 -15.41 -17.05 1.59
CA PHE A 170 -14.79 -18.16 2.30
C PHE A 170 -15.09 -18.14 3.80
N GLN A 171 -15.27 -16.96 4.41
CA GLN A 171 -15.62 -16.83 5.82
C GLN A 171 -17.08 -17.14 6.11
N ASN A 172 -18.00 -16.79 5.20
CA ASN A 172 -19.44 -16.75 5.48
C ASN A 172 -20.29 -17.72 4.66
N HIS A 173 -19.78 -18.31 3.57
CA HIS A 173 -20.55 -19.27 2.77
C HIS A 173 -20.78 -20.59 3.51
N GLY A 174 -22.00 -21.12 3.43
CA GLY A 174 -22.42 -22.28 4.23
C GLY A 174 -21.93 -23.64 3.68
N SER A 175 -21.64 -23.75 2.38
CA SER A 175 -21.28 -25.02 1.75
C SER A 175 -19.77 -25.12 1.52
N ILE A 176 -19.10 -25.99 2.28
CA ILE A 176 -17.68 -26.32 2.07
C ILE A 176 -17.46 -26.96 0.68
N GLN A 177 -18.43 -27.72 0.17
CA GLN A 177 -18.32 -28.36 -1.14
C GLN A 177 -18.33 -27.33 -2.27
N ASP A 178 -19.12 -26.26 -2.14
CA ASP A 178 -19.13 -25.16 -3.11
C ASP A 178 -17.78 -24.44 -3.12
N LEU A 179 -17.21 -24.19 -1.93
CA LEU A 179 -15.88 -23.57 -1.80
C LEU A 179 -14.79 -24.45 -2.42
N LYS A 180 -14.86 -25.78 -2.26
CA LYS A 180 -13.93 -26.71 -2.91
C LYS A 180 -14.03 -26.67 -4.43
N LEU A 181 -15.26 -26.63 -4.97
CA LEU A 181 -15.49 -26.47 -6.41
C LEU A 181 -14.96 -25.12 -6.92
N PHE A 182 -15.12 -24.06 -6.14
CA PHE A 182 -14.55 -22.74 -6.44
C PHE A 182 -13.02 -22.77 -6.48
N CYS A 183 -12.36 -23.39 -5.49
CA CYS A 183 -10.91 -23.59 -5.50
C CYS A 183 -10.47 -24.38 -6.74
N GLN A 184 -11.14 -25.49 -7.04
CA GLN A 184 -10.83 -26.32 -8.20
C GLN A 184 -10.99 -25.55 -9.52
N ALA A 185 -12.02 -24.70 -9.63
CA ALA A 185 -12.23 -23.84 -10.78
C ALA A 185 -11.09 -22.83 -10.99
N ILE A 186 -10.52 -22.30 -9.91
CA ILE A 186 -9.34 -21.42 -9.96
C ILE A 186 -8.10 -22.19 -10.37
N GLU A 187 -7.82 -23.32 -9.72
CA GLU A 187 -6.62 -24.12 -9.99
C GLU A 187 -6.56 -24.59 -11.45
N GLN A 188 -7.70 -25.00 -12.01
CA GLN A 188 -7.80 -25.43 -13.39
C GLN A 188 -8.04 -24.27 -14.38
N TRP A 189 -8.19 -23.06 -13.87
CA TRP A 189 -8.58 -21.86 -14.62
C TRP A 189 -9.79 -22.10 -15.54
N ASN A 190 -10.81 -22.81 -15.03
CA ASN A 190 -11.93 -23.33 -15.80
C ASN A 190 -13.29 -22.79 -15.29
N PRO A 191 -13.89 -21.80 -15.96
CA PRO A 191 -15.20 -21.25 -15.56
C PRO A 191 -16.35 -22.24 -15.67
N SER A 192 -16.21 -23.34 -16.42
CA SER A 192 -17.30 -24.31 -16.57
C SER A 192 -17.62 -25.07 -15.28
N LEU A 193 -16.68 -25.12 -14.34
CA LEU A 193 -16.81 -25.85 -13.08
C LEU A 193 -17.75 -25.18 -12.07
N ILE A 194 -18.06 -23.89 -12.26
CA ILE A 194 -18.92 -23.12 -11.34
C ILE A 194 -20.39 -23.07 -11.78
N HIS A 195 -20.75 -23.60 -12.96
CA HIS A 195 -22.13 -23.52 -13.48
C HIS A 195 -23.18 -24.17 -12.57
N SER A 196 -22.78 -25.13 -11.74
CA SER A 196 -23.66 -25.79 -10.77
C SER A 196 -23.77 -25.03 -9.44
N LEU A 197 -22.98 -23.97 -9.22
CA LEU A 197 -22.97 -23.19 -7.99
C LEU A 197 -24.03 -22.08 -8.03
N SER A 198 -24.29 -21.47 -6.87
CA SER A 198 -25.25 -20.35 -6.79
C SER A 198 -24.86 -19.16 -7.67
N GLN A 199 -25.85 -18.39 -8.12
CA GLN A 199 -25.64 -17.19 -8.93
C GLN A 199 -24.63 -16.22 -8.29
N ARG A 200 -24.68 -16.05 -6.97
CA ARG A 200 -23.71 -15.24 -6.21
C ARG A 200 -22.27 -15.69 -6.46
N ILE A 201 -21.99 -16.98 -6.32
CA ILE A 201 -20.64 -17.52 -6.52
C ILE A 201 -20.21 -17.39 -7.97
N GLN A 202 -21.13 -17.62 -8.91
CA GLN A 202 -20.83 -17.46 -10.33
C GLN A 202 -20.43 -16.03 -10.69
N VAL A 203 -21.16 -15.04 -10.17
CA VAL A 203 -20.85 -13.61 -10.34
C VAL A 203 -19.46 -13.27 -9.77
N ILE A 204 -19.19 -13.70 -8.52
CA ILE A 204 -17.90 -13.46 -7.86
C ILE A 204 -16.74 -14.09 -8.65
N PHE A 205 -16.89 -15.35 -9.06
CA PHE A 205 -15.88 -16.05 -9.84
C PHE A 205 -15.65 -15.37 -11.18
N MET A 206 -16.69 -14.99 -11.92
CA MET A 206 -16.55 -14.38 -13.25
C MET A 206 -15.92 -12.99 -13.16
N ALA A 207 -16.29 -12.18 -12.17
CA ALA A 207 -15.65 -10.89 -11.94
C ALA A 207 -14.15 -11.06 -11.65
N MET A 208 -13.81 -12.02 -10.78
CA MET A 208 -12.44 -12.39 -10.44
C MET A 208 -11.64 -12.93 -11.64
N TYR A 209 -12.25 -13.81 -12.43
CA TYR A 209 -11.64 -14.42 -13.61
C TYR A 209 -11.33 -13.36 -14.67
N ASN A 210 -12.31 -12.51 -14.99
CA ASN A 210 -12.16 -11.47 -15.99
C ASN A 210 -11.08 -10.46 -15.60
N ILE A 211 -11.08 -9.97 -14.35
CA ILE A 211 -10.10 -8.97 -13.93
C ILE A 211 -8.69 -9.54 -13.89
N LEU A 212 -8.51 -10.79 -13.46
CA LEU A 212 -7.17 -11.37 -13.42
C LEU A 212 -6.60 -11.52 -14.83
N ASN A 213 -7.41 -11.92 -15.81
CA ASN A 213 -6.99 -11.97 -17.21
C ASN A 213 -6.68 -10.56 -17.77
N GLU A 214 -7.52 -9.56 -17.49
CA GLU A 214 -7.30 -8.15 -17.87
C GLU A 214 -5.97 -7.64 -17.31
N LEU A 215 -5.76 -7.75 -16.00
CA LEU A 215 -4.54 -7.31 -15.33
C LEU A 215 -3.30 -8.05 -15.78
N ALA A 216 -3.40 -9.36 -16.04
CA ALA A 216 -2.28 -10.14 -16.55
C ALA A 216 -1.85 -9.65 -17.95
N ILE A 217 -2.81 -9.35 -18.83
CA ILE A 217 -2.51 -8.80 -20.17
C ILE A 217 -1.85 -7.42 -20.06
N GLU A 218 -2.42 -6.52 -19.27
CA GLU A 218 -1.91 -5.16 -19.12
C GLU A 218 -0.51 -5.16 -18.47
N ALA A 219 -0.33 -5.93 -17.40
CA ALA A 219 0.97 -6.07 -16.75
C ALA A 219 2.00 -6.74 -17.67
N SER A 220 1.59 -7.71 -18.48
CA SER A 220 2.49 -8.32 -19.47
C SER A 220 2.97 -7.33 -20.52
N ASN A 221 2.09 -6.46 -20.98
CA ASN A 221 2.44 -5.39 -21.90
C ASN A 221 3.39 -4.38 -21.25
N ALA A 222 3.11 -3.96 -20.01
CA ALA A 222 3.94 -3.02 -19.26
C ALA A 222 5.36 -3.58 -18.97
N GLN A 223 5.45 -4.88 -18.66
CA GLN A 223 6.70 -5.52 -18.25
C GLN A 223 7.47 -6.15 -19.42
N GLY A 224 6.85 -6.27 -20.61
CA GLY A 224 7.43 -6.89 -21.79
C GLY A 224 7.61 -8.41 -21.67
N LYS A 225 6.89 -9.08 -20.75
CA LYS A 225 6.93 -10.53 -20.55
C LYS A 225 5.59 -11.08 -20.05
N ASP A 226 5.33 -12.36 -20.30
CA ASP A 226 4.14 -13.01 -19.72
C ASP A 226 4.24 -13.05 -18.18
N VAL A 227 3.18 -12.61 -17.52
CA VAL A 227 3.06 -12.62 -16.04
C VAL A 227 1.80 -13.35 -15.58
N PHE A 228 1.00 -13.93 -16.49
CA PHE A 228 -0.25 -14.60 -16.13
C PHE A 228 -0.03 -15.70 -15.08
N SER A 229 1.01 -16.53 -15.24
CA SER A 229 1.35 -17.57 -14.26
C SER A 229 1.55 -17.00 -12.85
N ASN A 230 2.20 -15.85 -12.72
CA ASN A 230 2.43 -15.22 -11.40
C ASN A 230 1.11 -14.83 -10.72
N PHE A 231 0.18 -14.24 -11.47
CA PHE A 231 -1.14 -13.88 -10.95
C PHE A 231 -1.96 -15.13 -10.60
N HIS A 232 -1.93 -16.14 -11.48
CA HIS A 232 -2.66 -17.39 -11.31
C HIS A 232 -2.16 -18.18 -10.09
N ASP A 233 -0.85 -18.32 -9.93
CA ASP A 233 -0.22 -19.00 -8.81
C ASP A 233 -0.55 -18.30 -7.48
N LEU A 234 -0.47 -16.96 -7.47
CA LEU A 234 -0.79 -16.15 -6.30
C LEU A 234 -2.26 -16.30 -5.88
N ARG A 235 -3.19 -16.29 -6.85
CA ARG A 235 -4.62 -16.50 -6.61
C ARG A 235 -4.94 -17.94 -6.19
N SER A 236 -4.29 -18.93 -6.79
CA SER A 236 -4.44 -20.34 -6.44
C SER A 236 -3.98 -20.59 -5.00
N LYS A 237 -2.82 -20.07 -4.62
CA LYS A 237 -2.30 -20.15 -3.25
C LYS A 237 -3.25 -19.47 -2.25
N GLN A 238 -3.75 -18.29 -2.58
CA GLN A 238 -4.68 -17.54 -1.74
C GLN A 238 -5.95 -18.34 -1.40
N VAL A 239 -6.62 -18.93 -2.40
CA VAL A 239 -7.86 -19.67 -2.12
C VAL A 239 -7.62 -20.98 -1.38
N GLN A 240 -6.43 -21.57 -1.52
CA GLN A 240 -6.01 -22.70 -0.70
C GLN A 240 -5.79 -22.30 0.77
N ASP A 241 -5.14 -21.15 1.00
CA ASP A 241 -4.95 -20.61 2.35
C ASP A 241 -6.31 -20.29 3.00
N TYR A 242 -7.25 -19.65 2.29
CA TYR A 242 -8.60 -19.42 2.81
C TYR A 242 -9.39 -20.70 3.06
N MET A 243 -9.27 -21.71 2.19
CA MET A 243 -9.89 -23.01 2.41
C MET A 243 -9.34 -23.67 3.68
N LYS A 244 -8.02 -23.60 3.90
CA LYS A 244 -7.38 -24.12 5.10
C LYS A 244 -7.90 -23.40 6.35
N SER A 245 -7.91 -22.06 6.34
CA SER A 245 -8.43 -21.25 7.45
C SER A 245 -9.90 -21.55 7.74
N ARG A 246 -10.72 -21.72 6.69
CA ARG A 246 -12.13 -22.11 6.84
C ARG A 246 -12.28 -23.49 7.49
N LEU A 247 -11.49 -24.47 7.10
CA LEU A 247 -11.52 -25.81 7.70
C LEU A 247 -11.10 -25.80 9.18
N ILE A 248 -10.12 -24.97 9.56
CA ILE A 248 -9.71 -24.78 10.95
C ILE A 248 -10.86 -24.19 11.79
N ILE A 249 -11.57 -23.19 11.27
CA ILE A 249 -12.73 -22.58 11.94
C ILE A 249 -13.85 -23.60 12.12
N GLU A 250 -14.15 -24.38 11.08
CA GLU A 250 -15.21 -25.39 11.10
C GLU A 250 -14.93 -26.50 12.11
N THR A 251 -13.68 -27.01 12.10
CA THR A 251 -13.25 -28.09 13.01
C THR A 251 -12.97 -27.61 14.42
N LYS A 252 -12.78 -26.29 14.61
CA LYS A 252 -12.35 -25.66 15.87
C LYS A 252 -11.04 -26.24 16.41
N GLN A 253 -10.18 -26.75 15.53
CA GLN A 253 -8.90 -27.34 15.88
C GLN A 253 -7.76 -26.38 15.48
N ILE A 254 -7.21 -25.70 16.47
CA ILE A 254 -5.96 -24.94 16.34
C ILE A 254 -4.90 -25.70 17.13
N SER A 255 -3.82 -26.12 16.49
CA SER A 255 -2.80 -26.97 17.13
C SER A 255 -1.81 -26.16 17.98
N SER A 256 -1.57 -24.88 17.66
CA SER A 256 -0.67 -24.00 18.42
C SER A 256 -0.85 -22.51 18.11
N TRP A 257 -0.29 -21.64 18.95
CA TRP A 257 -0.18 -20.19 18.68
C TRP A 257 0.58 -19.90 17.38
N THR A 258 1.68 -20.64 17.13
CA THR A 258 2.47 -20.48 15.91
C THR A 258 1.64 -20.81 14.67
N GLU A 259 0.89 -21.91 14.69
CA GLU A 259 -0.01 -22.24 13.58
C GLU A 259 -1.07 -21.16 13.36
N TYR A 260 -1.70 -20.68 14.43
CA TYR A 260 -2.66 -19.58 14.36
C TYR A 260 -2.06 -18.33 13.73
N PHE A 261 -0.88 -17.92 14.20
CA PHE A 261 -0.19 -16.73 13.73
C PHE A 261 0.25 -16.84 12.26
N GLU A 262 0.82 -17.97 11.87
CA GLU A 262 1.26 -18.21 10.49
C GLU A 262 0.08 -18.32 9.50
N ASN A 263 -1.05 -18.89 9.92
CA ASN A 263 -2.26 -18.86 9.10
C ASN A 263 -2.82 -17.43 9.02
N GLY A 264 -2.85 -16.70 10.14
CA GLY A 264 -3.32 -15.30 10.18
C GLY A 264 -2.53 -14.37 9.26
N LYS A 265 -1.20 -14.52 9.17
CA LYS A 265 -0.36 -13.77 8.22
C LYS A 265 -0.80 -13.97 6.76
N LYS A 266 -1.18 -15.20 6.40
CA LYS A 266 -1.59 -15.56 5.04
C LYS A 266 -2.98 -15.02 4.72
N ASP A 267 -3.90 -15.11 5.69
CA ASP A 267 -5.26 -14.55 5.58
C ASP A 267 -5.26 -13.03 5.35
N CYS A 268 -4.22 -12.31 5.83
CA CYS A 268 -4.07 -10.87 5.61
C CYS A 268 -3.85 -10.47 4.14
N GLY A 269 -3.59 -11.41 3.23
CA GLY A 269 -3.62 -11.15 1.78
C GLY A 269 -2.63 -10.08 1.27
N VAL A 270 -1.59 -9.71 2.02
CA VAL A 270 -0.73 -8.57 1.65
C VAL A 270 -0.11 -8.76 0.26
N ALA A 271 0.38 -9.96 -0.05
CA ALA A 271 1.02 -10.23 -1.33
C ALA A 271 0.06 -10.10 -2.53
N ILE A 272 -1.15 -10.66 -2.45
CA ILE A 272 -2.16 -10.53 -3.52
C ILE A 272 -2.60 -9.07 -3.69
N ARG A 273 -2.55 -8.27 -2.62
CA ARG A 273 -2.89 -6.85 -2.66
C ARG A 273 -1.78 -5.98 -3.23
N THR A 274 -0.51 -6.33 -3.08
CA THR A 274 0.62 -5.45 -3.45
C THR A 274 1.29 -5.85 -4.76
N VAL A 275 1.49 -7.15 -5.00
CA VAL A 275 2.24 -7.67 -6.16
C VAL A 275 1.65 -7.19 -7.49
N PRO A 276 0.33 -7.26 -7.73
CA PRO A 276 -0.26 -6.73 -8.95
C PRO A 276 0.15 -5.28 -9.23
N ASN A 277 0.04 -4.38 -8.25
CA ASN A 277 0.19 -2.94 -8.49
C ASN A 277 1.64 -2.54 -8.74
N VAL A 278 2.59 -3.25 -8.13
CA VAL A 278 4.02 -2.99 -8.33
C VAL A 278 4.40 -3.19 -9.81
N LEU A 279 3.69 -4.04 -10.55
CA LEU A 279 3.88 -4.22 -11.99
C LEU A 279 3.38 -3.04 -12.84
N PHE A 280 2.60 -2.11 -12.25
CA PHE A 280 2.05 -0.91 -12.90
C PHE A 280 2.72 0.38 -12.43
N MET A 281 3.84 0.30 -11.69
CA MET A 281 4.58 1.49 -11.22
C MET A 281 5.52 2.08 -12.29
N GLY A 282 5.56 1.53 -13.51
CA GLY A 282 6.38 2.04 -14.62
C GLY A 282 7.84 1.55 -14.62
N GLU A 283 8.31 0.93 -13.54
CA GLU A 283 9.63 0.28 -13.51
C GLU A 283 9.55 -1.16 -14.06
N ASN A 284 10.65 -1.63 -14.65
CA ASN A 284 10.77 -3.00 -15.14
C ASN A 284 11.19 -3.91 -13.98
N MET A 285 10.24 -4.67 -13.44
CA MET A 285 10.35 -5.32 -12.11
C MET A 285 10.77 -6.79 -12.21
N VAL A 286 11.49 -7.15 -13.27
CA VAL A 286 11.35 -8.47 -13.88
C VAL A 286 11.69 -9.66 -12.99
N ASP A 287 12.58 -9.65 -11.99
CA ASP A 287 12.74 -10.86 -11.15
C ASP A 287 13.10 -10.65 -9.67
N ASN A 288 13.75 -9.53 -9.31
CA ASN A 288 14.26 -9.34 -7.95
C ASN A 288 13.18 -8.86 -6.97
N ILE A 289 12.26 -7.99 -7.39
CA ILE A 289 11.27 -7.38 -6.49
C ILE A 289 10.06 -8.30 -6.28
N LEU A 290 9.66 -9.08 -7.29
CA LEU A 290 8.65 -10.13 -7.13
C LEU A 290 9.07 -11.19 -6.09
N ARG A 291 10.36 -11.55 -6.04
CA ARG A 291 10.91 -12.44 -4.99
C ARG A 291 10.97 -11.75 -3.62
N CYS A 292 11.20 -10.44 -3.58
CA CYS A 292 11.16 -9.64 -2.35
C CYS A 292 9.72 -9.32 -1.86
N LEU A 293 8.68 -9.64 -2.62
CA LEU A 293 7.29 -9.46 -2.23
C LEU A 293 6.55 -10.79 -1.98
N ASP A 294 7.16 -11.92 -2.35
CA ASP A 294 6.70 -13.23 -1.91
C ASP A 294 6.78 -13.32 -0.38
N SER A 295 5.82 -14.03 0.20
CA SER A 295 5.58 -14.34 1.62
C SER A 295 6.78 -14.86 2.44
N HIS A 296 7.98 -14.93 1.86
CA HIS A 296 9.24 -15.36 2.48
C HIS A 296 10.30 -14.25 2.53
N SER A 297 9.99 -13.03 2.08
CA SER A 297 11.00 -12.01 1.81
C SER A 297 11.58 -11.28 3.02
N LYS A 298 11.07 -11.48 4.25
CA LYS A 298 11.72 -10.95 5.46
C LYS A 298 11.63 -11.88 6.66
N GLU A 299 12.49 -12.89 6.67
CA GLU A 299 13.12 -13.35 7.91
C GLU A 299 14.65 -13.55 7.79
N ASN A 300 15.26 -13.25 6.63
CA ASN A 300 16.68 -13.57 6.40
C ASN A 300 17.56 -12.47 5.81
N ASP A 301 17.19 -11.18 5.84
CA ASP A 301 18.17 -10.13 5.55
C ASP A 301 18.11 -8.95 6.53
N ARG A 302 18.82 -9.12 7.64
CA ARG A 302 19.47 -8.04 8.39
C ARG A 302 20.86 -7.70 7.80
N ARG A 303 21.08 -7.96 6.51
CA ARG A 303 22.24 -7.44 5.79
C ARG A 303 21.74 -6.65 4.59
N GLY A 304 22.36 -5.50 4.37
CA GLY A 304 21.82 -4.41 3.57
C GLY A 304 21.43 -4.82 2.15
N LEU A 305 20.19 -4.50 1.80
CA LEU A 305 19.81 -4.26 0.41
C LEU A 305 19.62 -2.75 0.26
N PRO A 306 20.25 -2.11 -0.74
CA PRO A 306 20.17 -0.68 -0.93
C PRO A 306 18.71 -0.30 -1.21
N LEU A 307 18.28 0.80 -0.60
CA LEU A 307 17.10 1.53 -1.05
C LEU A 307 17.26 1.73 -2.56
N VAL A 308 16.29 1.26 -3.34
CA VAL A 308 16.22 1.53 -4.77
C VAL A 308 16.10 3.05 -4.88
N SER A 309 17.22 3.71 -5.16
CA SER A 309 17.23 5.08 -5.62
C SER A 309 16.50 5.08 -6.96
N VAL A 310 15.36 5.75 -7.02
CA VAL A 310 14.75 6.14 -8.29
C VAL A 310 15.82 6.89 -9.07
N PRO A 311 16.30 6.38 -10.22
CA PRO A 311 17.16 7.18 -11.07
C PRO A 311 16.27 8.27 -11.67
N VAL A 312 16.44 9.50 -11.20
CA VAL A 312 15.97 10.66 -11.96
C VAL A 312 16.69 10.59 -13.30
N SER A 313 15.96 10.20 -14.35
CA SER A 313 16.48 10.22 -15.71
C SER A 313 16.83 11.67 -16.02
N LYS A 314 18.13 11.98 -16.06
CA LYS A 314 18.61 13.23 -16.63
C LYS A 314 18.18 13.25 -18.10
N ALA A 315 17.27 14.16 -18.44
CA ALA A 315 17.13 14.68 -19.79
C ALA A 315 18.00 15.93 -19.92
#